data_AF-A0A0K8T5N6-F1
#
_entry.id   AF-A0A0K8T5N6-F1
#
_cell.length_a   1.000
_cell.length_b   1.000
_cell.length_c   1.000
_cell.angle_alpha   90.00
_cell.angle_beta   90.00
_cell.angle_gamma   90.00
#
_symmetry.space_group_name_H-M   'P 1'
#
loop_
_entity.id
_entity.type
_entity.pdbx_description
1 polymer ?
#
loop_
_entity_poly.entity_id
_entity_poly.type
_entity_poly.pdbx_seq_one_letter_code
_entity_poly.pdbx_strand_id
1 'polypeptide(L)'
;MEAKFRVFCSVARAILCYASQVWGFSQYRVVEQVQRHFIKMVMGLPRNTPDYIIYLESEVEPIFVHTLVSHCRYVLKILEMPAARLPRLVALEVIQRSLFWFNDVSGIAAALMGTLKTCLLGDPGLRL
;
A
#
# COMPACT_ATOMS: atom_id res chain seq x y z
N MET A 1 23.17 -0.06 -7.98
CA MET A 1 21.88 -0.59 -7.50
C MET A 1 20.71 0.20 -8.07
N GLU A 2 20.78 1.53 -7.93
CA GLU A 2 19.74 2.48 -8.35
C GLU A 2 19.22 2.30 -9.79
N ALA A 3 20.09 2.13 -10.79
CA ALA A 3 19.64 1.95 -12.18
C ALA A 3 18.79 0.68 -12.38
N LYS A 4 19.17 -0.46 -11.78
CA LYS A 4 18.40 -1.71 -11.85
C LYS A 4 17.06 -1.55 -11.13
N PHE A 5 17.08 -0.90 -9.98
CA PHE A 5 15.89 -0.65 -9.18
C PHE A 5 14.91 0.29 -9.89
N ARG A 6 15.41 1.35 -10.54
CA ARG A 6 14.61 2.27 -11.34
C ARG A 6 13.87 1.57 -12.48
N VAL A 7 14.56 0.68 -13.20
CA VAL A 7 13.95 -0.12 -14.28
C VAL A 7 12.90 -1.06 -13.69
N PHE A 8 13.23 -1.77 -12.61
CA PHE A 8 12.28 -2.64 -11.92
C PHE A 8 11.03 -1.88 -11.48
N CYS A 9 11.18 -0.76 -10.77
CA CYS A 9 10.05 0.07 -10.34
C CYS A 9 9.22 0.56 -11.52
N SER A 10 9.86 1.00 -12.62
CA SER A 10 9.13 1.50 -13.79
C SER A 10 8.26 0.39 -14.41
N VAL A 11 8.82 -0.81 -14.58
CA VAL A 11 8.11 -1.95 -15.17
C VAL A 11 7.08 -2.53 -14.21
N ALA A 12 7.45 -2.77 -12.95
CA ALA A 12 6.57 -3.30 -11.92
C ALA A 12 5.39 -2.36 -11.69
N ARG A 13 5.61 -1.04 -11.65
CA ARG A 13 4.52 -0.06 -11.53
C ARG A 13 3.65 -0.05 -12.78
N ALA A 14 4.21 -0.12 -13.98
CA ALA A 14 3.40 -0.18 -15.20
C ALA A 14 2.46 -1.40 -15.22
N ILE A 15 2.96 -2.57 -14.83
CA ILE A 15 2.18 -3.81 -14.85
C ILE A 15 1.22 -3.88 -13.65
N LEU A 16 1.72 -3.74 -12.43
CA LEU A 16 0.94 -3.91 -11.22
C LEU A 16 -0.02 -2.74 -11.00
N CYS A 17 0.44 -1.50 -11.22
CA CYS A 17 -0.39 -0.32 -10.93
C CYS A 17 -1.41 -0.01 -12.02
N TYR A 18 -1.46 -0.78 -13.11
CA TYR A 18 -2.51 -0.63 -14.12
C TYR A 18 -3.91 -0.78 -13.50
N ALA A 19 -4.08 -1.76 -12.61
CA ALA A 19 -5.35 -2.05 -11.95
C ALA A 19 -5.36 -1.73 -10.44
N SER A 20 -4.31 -1.10 -9.90
CA SER A 20 -4.19 -0.82 -8.45
C SER A 20 -5.31 0.07 -7.92
N GLN A 21 -6.01 0.81 -8.79
CA GLN A 21 -7.17 1.58 -8.40
C GLN A 21 -8.31 0.70 -7.88
N VAL A 22 -8.44 -0.53 -8.38
CA VAL A 22 -9.52 -1.45 -8.00
C VAL A 22 -9.13 -2.31 -6.80
N TRP A 23 -7.91 -2.85 -6.76
CA TRP A 23 -7.48 -3.80 -5.73
C TRP A 23 -6.47 -3.24 -4.73
N GLY A 24 -5.85 -2.08 -4.98
CA GLY A 24 -4.72 -1.56 -4.21
C GLY A 24 -5.01 -1.11 -2.78
N PHE A 25 -6.24 -1.29 -2.30
CA PHE A 25 -6.66 -0.99 -0.93
C PHE A 25 -6.15 -1.99 0.11
N SER A 26 -5.76 -3.20 -0.31
CA SER A 26 -5.29 -4.27 0.59
C SER A 26 -3.88 -4.73 0.22
N GLN A 27 -3.16 -5.24 1.22
CA GLN A 27 -1.79 -5.71 1.05
C GLN A 27 -1.78 -7.18 0.60
N TYR A 28 -1.41 -7.41 -0.66
CA TYR A 28 -1.29 -8.76 -1.21
C TYR A 28 0.14 -9.28 -1.08
N ARG A 29 0.30 -10.36 -0.30
CA ARG A 29 1.62 -11.00 -0.10
C ARG A 29 2.30 -11.41 -1.41
N VAL A 30 1.52 -11.86 -2.39
CA VAL A 30 2.02 -12.29 -3.71
C VAL A 30 2.68 -11.14 -4.47
N VAL A 31 2.09 -9.93 -4.38
CA VAL A 31 2.64 -8.74 -5.04
C VAL A 31 3.97 -8.35 -4.41
N GLU A 32 4.02 -8.36 -3.08
CA GLU A 32 5.23 -8.01 -2.32
C GLU A 32 6.36 -9.05 -2.49
N GLN A 33 6.02 -10.33 -2.70
CA GLN A 33 7.01 -11.37 -2.98
C GLN A 33 7.84 -11.07 -4.23
N VAL A 34 7.26 -10.43 -5.25
CA VAL A 34 7.98 -10.05 -6.48
C VAL A 34 9.09 -9.05 -6.16
N GLN A 35 8.79 -8.02 -5.38
CA GLN A 35 9.78 -7.02 -4.96
C GLN A 35 10.86 -7.64 -4.10
N ARG A 36 10.49 -8.43 -3.09
CA ARG A 36 11.47 -9.09 -2.21
C ARG A 36 12.36 -10.07 -2.96
N HIS A 37 11.80 -10.82 -3.90
CA HIS A 37 12.59 -11.72 -4.74
C HIS A 37 13.61 -10.95 -5.57
N PHE A 38 13.19 -9.85 -6.20
CA PHE A 38 14.09 -8.97 -6.94
C PHE A 38 15.21 -8.40 -6.05
N ILE A 39 14.89 -7.90 -4.86
CA ILE A 39 15.89 -7.36 -3.93
C ILE A 39 16.89 -8.44 -3.50
N LYS A 40 16.40 -9.64 -3.12
CA LYS A 40 17.26 -10.78 -2.77
C LYS A 40 18.22 -11.12 -3.91
N MET A 41 17.72 -11.15 -5.16
CA MET A 41 18.55 -11.41 -6.34
C MET A 41 19.61 -10.34 -6.57
N VAL A 42 19.26 -9.06 -6.44
CA VAL A 42 20.19 -7.95 -6.66
C VAL A 42 21.27 -7.88 -5.58
N MET A 43 20.92 -8.20 -4.34
CA MET A 43 21.82 -8.20 -3.18
C MET A 43 22.58 -9.52 -2.99
N GLY A 44 22.26 -10.58 -3.74
CA GLY A 44 22.87 -11.90 -3.56
C GLY A 44 22.48 -12.58 -2.24
N LEU A 45 21.33 -12.24 -1.67
CA LEU A 45 20.87 -12.79 -0.40
C LEU A 45 20.31 -14.22 -0.56
N PRO A 46 20.49 -15.10 0.45
CA PRO A 46 19.92 -16.43 0.41
C PRO A 46 18.38 -16.37 0.41
N ARG A 47 17.75 -17.41 -0.16
CA ARG A 47 16.28 -17.48 -0.26
C ARG A 47 15.59 -17.40 1.12
N ASN A 48 16.28 -17.90 2.15
CA ASN A 48 15.81 -18.02 3.53
C ASN A 48 15.90 -16.70 4.34
N THR A 49 16.40 -15.61 3.75
CA THR A 49 16.46 -14.32 4.45
C THR A 49 15.06 -13.86 4.86
N PRO A 50 14.84 -13.50 6.14
CA PRO A 50 13.56 -12.99 6.61
C PRO A 50 13.07 -11.77 5.82
N ASP A 51 11.76 -11.58 5.71
CA ASP A 51 11.20 -10.49 4.89
C ASP A 51 11.46 -9.10 5.51
N TYR A 52 11.43 -8.99 6.85
CA TYR A 52 11.56 -7.70 7.54
C TYR A 52 12.96 -7.07 7.40
N ILE A 53 14.03 -7.88 7.43
CA ILE A 53 15.40 -7.38 7.33
C ILE A 53 15.68 -6.80 5.94
N ILE A 54 14.99 -7.30 4.90
CA ILE A 54 15.13 -6.79 3.53
C ILE A 54 14.66 -5.33 3.48
N TYR A 55 13.49 -5.03 4.05
CA TYR A 55 12.95 -3.67 4.02
C TYR A 55 13.75 -2.73 4.93
N LEU A 56 14.22 -3.21 6.09
CA LEU A 56 15.06 -2.41 6.99
C LEU A 56 16.40 -2.02 6.36
N GLU A 57 17.10 -2.97 5.75
CA GLU A 57 18.45 -2.75 5.21
C GLU A 57 18.44 -2.08 3.83
N SER A 58 17.38 -2.29 3.03
CA SER A 58 17.34 -1.77 1.65
C SER A 58 16.80 -0.35 1.54
N GLU A 59 16.19 0.19 2.62
CA GLU A 59 15.43 1.46 2.60
C GLU A 59 14.39 1.53 1.47
N VAL A 60 13.90 0.36 1.04
CA VAL A 60 12.95 0.25 -0.07
C VAL A 60 11.53 0.26 0.48
N GLU A 61 10.69 1.14 -0.08
CA GLU A 61 9.28 1.17 0.23
C GLU A 61 8.53 -0.05 -0.38
N PRO A 62 7.66 -0.72 0.38
CA PRO A 62 6.78 -1.77 -0.13
C PRO A 62 5.90 -1.29 -1.29
N ILE A 63 5.65 -2.14 -2.28
CA ILE A 63 4.75 -1.83 -3.41
C ILE A 63 3.36 -1.39 -2.93
N PHE A 64 2.90 -1.97 -1.83
CA PHE A 64 1.62 -1.71 -1.19
C PHE A 64 1.39 -0.22 -0.93
N VAL A 65 2.40 0.52 -0.49
CA VAL A 65 2.23 1.96 -0.21
C VAL A 65 1.88 2.70 -1.50
N HIS A 66 2.57 2.39 -2.58
CA HIS A 66 2.28 2.99 -3.87
C HIS A 66 0.88 2.63 -4.40
N THR A 67 0.46 1.36 -4.27
CA THR A 67 -0.87 0.92 -4.70
C THR A 67 -1.98 1.53 -3.86
N LEU A 68 -1.78 1.66 -2.55
CA LEU A 68 -2.72 2.26 -1.62
C LEU A 68 -2.93 3.74 -1.96
N VAL A 69 -1.85 4.48 -2.19
CA VAL A 69 -1.93 5.88 -2.60
C VAL A 69 -2.66 6.03 -3.94
N SER A 70 -2.40 5.14 -4.90
CA SER A 70 -3.12 5.11 -6.18
C SER A 70 -4.63 4.89 -5.99
N HIS A 71 -5.00 3.93 -5.13
CA HIS A 71 -6.39 3.65 -4.79
C HIS A 71 -7.07 4.86 -4.11
N CYS A 72 -6.43 5.47 -3.11
CA CYS A 72 -6.99 6.64 -2.42
C CYS A 72 -7.22 7.81 -3.38
N ARG A 73 -6.28 8.12 -4.29
CA ARG A 73 -6.48 9.15 -5.31
C ARG A 73 -7.65 8.84 -6.23
N TYR A 74 -7.83 7.57 -6.59
CA TYR A 74 -8.96 7.13 -7.40
C TYR A 74 -10.30 7.32 -6.69
N VAL A 75 -10.39 6.92 -5.41
CA VAL A 75 -11.60 7.10 -4.60
C VAL A 75 -11.95 8.59 -4.46
N LEU A 76 -10.98 9.44 -4.12
CA LEU A 76 -11.20 10.89 -4.05
C LEU A 76 -11.75 11.45 -5.36
N LYS A 77 -11.12 11.07 -6.48
CA LYS A 77 -11.57 11.50 -7.82
C LYS A 77 -13.00 11.06 -8.12
N ILE A 78 -13.41 9.85 -7.71
CA ILE A 78 -14.79 9.37 -7.93
C ILE A 78 -15.80 10.19 -7.11
N LEU A 79 -15.47 10.49 -5.86
CA LEU A 79 -16.37 11.23 -4.96
C LEU A 79 -16.59 12.67 -5.45
N GLU A 80 -15.60 13.26 -6.12
CA GLU A 80 -15.68 14.58 -6.75
C GLU A 80 -16.50 14.61 -8.05
N MET A 81 -16.76 13.45 -8.70
CA MET A 81 -17.51 13.42 -9.97
C MET A 81 -18.97 13.87 -9.80
N PRO A 82 -19.67 14.34 -10.85
CA PRO A 82 -21.09 14.66 -10.78
C PRO A 82 -21.97 13.47 -10.37
N ALA A 83 -23.05 13.71 -9.62
CA ALA A 83 -23.91 12.65 -9.07
C ALA A 83 -24.55 11.71 -10.11
N ALA A 84 -24.72 12.16 -11.36
CA ALA A 84 -25.26 11.33 -12.44
C ALA A 84 -24.28 10.25 -12.96
N ARG A 85 -23.00 10.31 -12.56
CA ARG A 85 -21.97 9.35 -12.98
C ARG A 85 -22.10 8.04 -12.19
N LEU A 86 -22.25 6.91 -12.91
CA LEU A 86 -22.30 5.56 -12.33
C LEU A 86 -21.18 5.26 -11.32
N PRO A 87 -19.89 5.59 -11.57
CA PRO A 87 -18.83 5.32 -10.60
C PRO A 87 -19.09 5.94 -9.23
N ARG A 88 -19.64 7.17 -9.18
CA ARG A 88 -19.96 7.84 -7.91
C ARG A 88 -21.11 7.16 -7.21
N LEU A 89 -22.18 6.81 -7.93
CA LEU A 89 -23.32 6.11 -7.36
C LEU A 89 -22.92 4.78 -6.75
N VAL A 90 -22.12 3.98 -7.47
CA VAL A 90 -21.62 2.69 -6.98
C VAL A 90 -20.70 2.89 -5.77
N ALA A 91 -19.79 3.87 -5.80
CA ALA A 91 -18.92 4.15 -4.66
C ALA A 91 -19.71 4.57 -3.42
N LEU A 92 -20.77 5.36 -3.57
CA LEU A 92 -21.64 5.76 -2.46
C LEU A 92 -22.38 4.54 -1.86
N GLU A 93 -22.91 3.64 -2.69
CA GLU A 93 -23.52 2.40 -2.22
C GLU A 93 -22.52 1.51 -1.46
N VAL A 94 -21.28 1.42 -1.95
CA VAL A 94 -20.21 0.66 -1.28
C VAL A 94 -19.90 1.25 0.10
N ILE A 95 -19.85 2.58 0.23
CA ILE A 95 -19.63 3.27 1.52
C ILE A 95 -20.82 3.05 2.45
N GLN A 96 -22.06 3.26 1.96
CA GLN A 96 -23.27 3.13 2.77
C GLN A 96 -23.45 1.72 3.34
N ARG A 97 -23.11 0.70 2.55
CA ARG A 97 -23.19 -0.70 2.95
C ARG A 97 -21.92 -1.22 3.62
N SER A 98 -20.88 -0.39 3.72
CA SER A 98 -19.56 -0.75 4.26
C SER A 98 -18.95 -2.00 3.63
N LEU A 99 -18.92 -2.06 2.30
CA LEU A 99 -18.50 -3.23 1.52
C LEU A 99 -17.08 -3.08 0.95
N PHE A 100 -16.47 -4.22 0.60
CA PHE A 100 -15.26 -4.32 -0.22
C PHE A 100 -14.13 -3.38 0.27
N TRP A 101 -13.64 -2.47 -0.58
CA TRP A 101 -12.52 -1.58 -0.27
C TRP A 101 -12.76 -0.69 0.96
N PHE A 102 -14.01 -0.33 1.27
CA PHE A 102 -14.29 0.58 2.38
C PHE A 102 -13.97 -0.05 3.73
N ASN A 103 -14.22 -1.36 3.90
CA ASN A 103 -13.94 -2.07 5.14
C ASN A 103 -12.42 -2.07 5.42
N ASP A 104 -11.62 -2.54 4.47
CA ASP A 104 -10.17 -2.58 4.60
C ASP A 104 -9.56 -1.19 4.82
N VAL A 105 -9.96 -0.19 4.03
CA VAL A 105 -9.46 1.18 4.19
C VAL A 105 -9.86 1.77 5.55
N SER A 106 -11.07 1.51 6.02
CA SER A 106 -11.51 1.97 7.36
C SER A 106 -10.69 1.33 8.48
N GLY A 107 -10.34 0.04 8.36
CA GLY A 107 -9.46 -0.66 9.29
C GLY A 107 -8.05 -0.10 9.30
N ILE A 108 -7.48 0.17 8.11
CA ILE A 108 -6.16 0.80 7.97
C ILE A 108 -6.18 2.22 8.58
N ALA A 109 -7.21 3.02 8.30
CA ALA A 109 -7.34 4.36 8.84
C ALA A 109 -7.47 4.35 10.38
N ALA A 110 -8.24 3.42 10.94
CA ALA A 110 -8.35 3.23 12.38
C ALA A 110 -7.00 2.87 13.03
N ALA A 111 -6.27 1.93 12.41
CA ALA A 111 -4.94 1.55 12.88
C ALA A 111 -3.95 2.72 12.84
N LEU A 112 -3.92 3.49 11.75
CA LEU A 112 -3.07 4.67 11.62
C LEU A 112 -3.41 5.75 12.65
N MET A 113 -4.69 6.02 12.89
CA MET A 113 -5.13 6.97 13.92
C MET A 113 -4.76 6.49 15.34
N GLY A 114 -4.80 5.18 15.60
CA GLY A 114 -4.31 4.59 16.84
C GLY A 114 -2.82 4.83 17.05
N THR A 115 -2.00 4.51 16.04
CA THR A 115 -0.55 4.72 16.07
C THR A 115 -0.17 6.19 16.19
N LEU A 116 -0.88 7.10 15.52
CA LEU A 116 -0.65 8.54 15.65
C LEU A 116 -0.96 9.02 17.07
N LYS A 117 -2.01 8.51 17.71
CA LYS A 117 -2.31 8.83 19.11
C LYS A 117 -1.21 8.34 20.06
N THR A 118 -0.69 7.13 19.88
CA THR A 118 0.41 6.59 20.72
C THR A 118 1.75 7.31 20.47
N CYS A 119 2.01 7.76 19.25
CA CYS A 119 3.22 8.52 18.95
C CYS A 119 3.15 9.99 19.42
N LEU A 120 1.97 10.60 19.44
CA LEU A 120 1.78 12.00 19.86
C LEU A 120 1.54 12.15 21.37
N LEU A 121 0.83 11.22 22.01
CA LEU A 121 0.82 11.04 23.46
C LEU A 121 1.95 10.06 23.81
N GLY A 122 3.19 10.53 23.74
CA GLY A 122 4.35 9.69 24.04
C GLY A 122 4.18 8.94 25.36
N ASP A 123 4.41 7.63 25.33
CA ASP A 123 4.55 6.82 26.53
C ASP A 123 5.64 7.45 27.41
N PRO A 124 5.34 7.87 28.67
CA PRO A 124 6.35 8.31 29.63
C PRO A 124 7.11 7.10 30.22
N GLY A 125 7.57 6.18 29.36
CA GLY A 125 8.03 4.87 29.81
C GLY A 125 8.84 4.10 28.78
N LEU A 126 9.95 4.66 28.29
CA LEU A 126 11.09 3.85 27.84
C LEU A 126 12.41 4.59 28.12
N ARG A 127 12.76 4.65 29.41
CA ARG A 127 14.16 4.69 29.86
C ARG A 127 14.49 3.30 30.40
N LEU A 128 15.21 2.52 29.60
CA LEU A 128 16.23 1.57 30.06
C LEU A 128 17.37 1.65 29.05
#